data_AF-A0AAJ0MRP1-F1
#
_entry.id   AF-A0AAJ0MRP1-F1
#
_cell.length_a   1.000
_cell.length_b   1.000
_cell.length_c   1.000
_cell.angle_alpha   90.00
_cell.angle_beta   90.00
_cell.angle_gamma   90.00
#
_symmetry.space_group_name_H-M   'P 1'
#
loop_
_entity.id
_entity.type
_entity.pdbx_description
1 polymer ?
#
loop_
_entity_poly.entity_id
_entity_poly.type
_entity_poly.pdbx_seq_one_letter_code
_entity_poly.pdbx_strand_id
1 'polypeptide(L)'
;MPFIRSFEPRDTEACMHICRATQSPTVAADPVTARMSPYIWCVQFTHLSPQTCFVLVDDTDTNTNTDSSPPSKDGKDGKVVGYVIGTPDVHAFAACYPRYIKEVLQSPQGLIDVPPPKQLDTLESWFLPSSGGKTKEAAAAAQRLNPVCLAQLAYNPQWLVLSGPEGGPAEARKKEMVETWRAMLHIDLLDEWQGKGWGRKLIERFVEAVRTSGADYGRGVNLGVAGENKQVVKFYEKVGFRVFEGGEAEGNVWMVRDL
;
A
#
# COMPACT_ATOMS: atom_id res chain seq x y z
N MET A 1 -4.87 10.05 -25.08
CA MET A 1 -3.52 9.64 -24.65
C MET A 1 -3.50 9.48 -23.14
N PRO A 2 -2.84 8.43 -22.61
CA PRO A 2 -2.85 8.15 -21.18
C PRO A 2 -2.30 9.33 -20.37
N PHE A 3 -2.89 9.58 -19.21
CA PHE A 3 -2.58 10.75 -18.38
C PHE A 3 -2.70 10.45 -16.90
N ILE A 4 -2.04 11.26 -16.07
CA ILE A 4 -2.15 11.19 -14.61
C ILE A 4 -3.12 12.29 -14.15
N ARG A 5 -4.03 11.94 -13.25
CA ARG A 5 -4.89 12.91 -12.54
C ARG A 5 -4.97 12.58 -11.06
N SER A 6 -5.47 13.51 -10.27
CA SER A 6 -5.78 13.27 -8.86
C SER A 6 -6.78 12.12 -8.72
N PHE A 7 -6.61 11.34 -7.66
CA PHE A 7 -7.58 10.33 -7.26
C PHE A 7 -8.92 10.99 -6.92
N GLU A 8 -10.01 10.32 -7.32
CA GLU A 8 -11.37 10.66 -6.93
C GLU A 8 -12.03 9.44 -6.27
N PRO A 9 -12.99 9.61 -5.35
CA PRO A 9 -13.62 8.48 -4.64
C PRO A 9 -14.18 7.37 -5.54
N ARG A 10 -14.61 7.71 -6.77
CA ARG A 10 -15.08 6.72 -7.76
C ARG A 10 -13.98 5.78 -8.28
N ASP A 11 -12.71 6.14 -8.13
CA ASP A 11 -11.58 5.30 -8.55
C ASP A 11 -11.27 4.18 -7.54
N THR A 12 -11.95 4.16 -6.38
CA THR A 12 -11.65 3.24 -5.27
C THR A 12 -11.62 1.79 -5.73
N GLU A 13 -12.65 1.33 -6.43
CA GLU A 13 -12.73 -0.06 -6.89
C GLU A 13 -11.64 -0.41 -7.91
N ALA A 14 -11.30 0.52 -8.81
CA ALA A 14 -10.21 0.32 -9.76
C ALA A 14 -8.86 0.24 -9.05
N CYS A 15 -8.62 1.08 -8.05
CA CYS A 15 -7.40 1.01 -7.22
C CYS A 15 -7.34 -0.29 -6.42
N MET A 16 -8.47 -0.73 -5.84
CA MET A 16 -8.54 -2.02 -5.14
C MET A 16 -8.28 -3.20 -6.10
N HIS A 17 -8.77 -3.14 -7.34
CA HIS A 17 -8.48 -4.13 -8.36
C HIS A 17 -6.99 -4.18 -8.72
N ILE A 18 -6.36 -3.02 -8.98
CA ILE A 18 -4.93 -2.92 -9.28
C ILE A 18 -4.10 -3.44 -8.11
N CYS A 19 -4.45 -3.04 -6.88
CA CYS A 19 -3.81 -3.52 -5.66
C CYS A 19 -3.83 -5.05 -5.60
N ARG A 20 -4.98 -5.70 -5.87
CA ARG A 20 -5.07 -7.16 -5.91
C ARG A 20 -4.24 -7.79 -7.04
N ALA A 21 -4.24 -7.18 -8.22
CA ALA A 21 -3.55 -7.69 -9.40
C ALA A 21 -2.01 -7.62 -9.28
N THR A 22 -1.48 -6.80 -8.37
CA THR A 22 -0.05 -6.51 -8.21
C THR A 22 0.53 -7.07 -6.90
N GLN A 23 -0.26 -7.86 -6.17
CA GLN A 23 0.18 -8.48 -4.92
C GLN A 23 1.36 -9.43 -5.10
N SER A 24 2.10 -9.66 -4.00
CA SER A 24 3.11 -10.71 -3.97
C SER A 24 2.47 -12.09 -4.19
N PRO A 25 3.20 -13.07 -4.74
CA PRO A 25 2.68 -14.42 -4.96
C PRO A 25 2.04 -15.03 -3.71
N THR A 26 2.62 -14.80 -2.53
CA THR A 26 2.11 -15.33 -1.27
C THR A 26 0.78 -14.71 -0.85
N VAL A 27 0.56 -13.41 -1.08
CA VAL A 27 -0.73 -12.75 -0.81
C VAL A 27 -1.79 -13.15 -1.85
N ALA A 28 -1.39 -13.27 -3.12
CA ALA A 28 -2.28 -13.62 -4.23
C ALA A 28 -2.77 -15.08 -4.19
N ALA A 29 -2.04 -15.97 -3.52
CA ALA A 29 -2.35 -17.40 -3.46
C ALA A 29 -3.59 -17.76 -2.61
N ASP A 30 -4.02 -16.90 -1.67
CA ASP A 30 -5.19 -17.14 -0.82
C ASP A 30 -6.28 -16.08 -1.06
N PRO A 31 -7.51 -16.48 -1.46
CA PRO A 31 -8.61 -15.55 -1.71
C PRO A 31 -8.97 -14.66 -0.51
N VAL A 32 -8.73 -15.13 0.72
CA VAL A 32 -8.96 -14.32 1.93
C VAL A 32 -7.94 -13.20 2.02
N THR A 33 -6.66 -13.49 1.87
CA THR A 33 -5.61 -12.47 1.97
C THR A 33 -5.63 -11.50 0.80
N ALA A 34 -5.94 -12.00 -0.41
CA ALA A 34 -6.14 -11.16 -1.59
C ALA A 34 -7.35 -10.21 -1.42
N ARG A 35 -8.43 -10.64 -0.76
CA ARG A 35 -9.57 -9.78 -0.47
C ARG A 35 -9.24 -8.68 0.55
N MET A 36 -8.44 -9.00 1.55
CA MET A 36 -8.03 -8.06 2.60
C MET A 36 -7.00 -7.04 2.11
N SER A 37 -6.18 -7.38 1.11
CA SER A 37 -4.99 -6.60 0.72
C SER A 37 -5.27 -5.11 0.45
N PRO A 38 -6.35 -4.71 -0.24
CA PRO A 38 -6.57 -3.29 -0.51
C PRO A 38 -6.92 -2.49 0.74
N TYR A 39 -7.48 -3.11 1.77
CA TYR A 39 -7.74 -2.46 3.05
C TYR A 39 -6.46 -2.23 3.87
N ILE A 40 -5.37 -2.90 3.52
CA ILE A 40 -4.09 -2.82 4.25
C ILE A 40 -3.09 -1.93 3.51
N TRP A 41 -3.12 -1.89 2.17
CA TRP A 41 -2.10 -1.21 1.35
C TRP A 41 -2.65 -0.21 0.34
N CYS A 42 -3.96 0.10 0.37
CA CYS A 42 -4.57 1.01 -0.60
C CYS A 42 -5.59 1.99 0.01
N VAL A 43 -6.74 1.48 0.46
CA VAL A 43 -7.95 2.29 0.74
C VAL A 43 -7.72 3.28 1.89
N GLN A 44 -6.88 2.95 2.87
CA GLN A 44 -6.55 3.85 3.96
C GLN A 44 -5.89 5.15 3.47
N PHE A 45 -5.04 5.08 2.43
CA PHE A 45 -4.38 6.25 1.87
C PHE A 45 -5.36 7.11 1.08
N THR A 46 -6.15 6.48 0.20
CA THR A 46 -7.13 7.20 -0.62
C THR A 46 -8.26 7.80 0.22
N HIS A 47 -8.56 7.21 1.38
CA HIS A 47 -9.59 7.70 2.30
C HIS A 47 -9.09 8.80 3.26
N LEU A 48 -7.89 8.64 3.83
CA LEU A 48 -7.36 9.58 4.83
C LEU A 48 -6.49 10.69 4.24
N SER A 49 -5.86 10.46 3.08
CA SER A 49 -4.93 11.39 2.44
C SER A 49 -5.13 11.48 0.91
N PRO A 50 -6.37 11.67 0.40
CA PRO A 50 -6.65 11.71 -1.03
C PRO A 50 -5.87 12.79 -1.80
N GLN A 51 -5.49 13.89 -1.13
CA GLN A 51 -4.77 15.02 -1.72
C GLN A 51 -3.36 14.65 -2.22
N THR A 52 -2.79 13.54 -1.75
CA THR A 52 -1.50 12.99 -2.19
C THR A 52 -1.67 11.73 -3.05
N CYS A 53 -2.89 11.42 -3.49
CA CYS A 53 -3.19 10.22 -4.28
C CYS A 53 -3.50 10.57 -5.74
N PHE A 54 -2.92 9.81 -6.67
CA PHE A 54 -3.05 10.02 -8.11
C PHE A 54 -3.25 8.69 -8.84
N VAL A 55 -4.00 8.74 -9.94
CA VAL A 55 -4.26 7.59 -10.81
C VAL A 55 -3.70 7.83 -12.20
N LEU A 56 -3.21 6.77 -12.83
CA LEU A 56 -2.92 6.71 -14.26
C LEU A 56 -4.17 6.22 -14.99
N VAL A 57 -4.63 7.02 -15.95
CA VAL A 57 -5.83 6.76 -16.74
C VAL A 57 -5.44 6.50 -18.18
N ASP A 58 -5.93 5.38 -18.70
CA ASP A 58 -5.95 5.09 -20.13
C ASP A 58 -7.27 5.57 -20.73
N ASP A 59 -7.20 6.58 -21.59
CA ASP A 59 -8.33 7.15 -22.33
C ASP A 59 -8.41 6.63 -23.77
N THR A 60 -7.59 5.63 -24.13
CA THR A 60 -7.57 5.08 -25.48
C THR A 60 -8.67 4.05 -25.72
N ASP A 61 -9.29 3.54 -24.65
CA ASP A 61 -10.44 2.64 -24.70
C ASP A 61 -11.71 3.32 -24.19
N THR A 62 -12.38 4.08 -25.06
CA THR A 62 -13.69 4.68 -24.78
C THR A 62 -14.83 3.66 -24.92
N ASN A 63 -14.53 2.38 -25.17
CA ASN A 63 -15.54 1.38 -25.56
C ASN A 63 -16.04 0.50 -24.40
N THR A 64 -15.55 0.71 -23.18
CA THR A 64 -16.09 0.04 -21.98
C THR A 64 -16.93 1.01 -21.15
N ASN A 65 -18.01 1.52 -21.75
CA ASN A 65 -19.14 2.09 -21.00
C ASN A 65 -19.91 0.94 -20.31
N THR A 66 -19.24 0.22 -19.41
CA THR A 66 -19.87 -0.76 -18.51
C THR A 66 -19.78 -0.34 -17.06
N ASP A 67 -19.03 0.72 -16.76
CA ASP A 67 -18.94 1.27 -15.41
C ASP A 67 -20.04 2.33 -15.24
N SER A 68 -21.02 2.04 -14.39
CA SER A 68 -22.14 2.93 -14.02
C SER A 68 -21.72 4.12 -13.14
N SER A 69 -20.42 4.38 -13.02
CA SER A 69 -19.88 5.48 -12.24
C SER A 69 -20.17 6.85 -12.87
N PRO A 70 -20.48 7.88 -12.06
CA PRO A 70 -20.71 9.22 -12.56
C PRO A 70 -19.47 9.80 -13.27
N PRO A 71 -19.68 10.63 -14.31
CA PRO A 71 -18.60 11.20 -15.10
C PRO A 71 -17.69 12.10 -14.27
N SER A 72 -16.44 12.22 -14.71
CA SER A 72 -15.41 13.00 -14.01
C SER A 72 -15.73 14.49 -14.01
N LYS A 73 -15.27 15.23 -13.00
CA LYS A 73 -15.37 16.70 -13.00
C LYS A 73 -14.62 17.34 -14.19
N ASP A 74 -13.59 16.67 -14.69
CA ASP A 74 -12.72 17.13 -15.77
C ASP A 74 -13.13 16.58 -17.16
N GLY A 75 -14.23 15.84 -17.26
CA GLY A 75 -14.74 15.24 -18.50
C GLY A 75 -13.83 14.19 -19.17
N LYS A 76 -12.77 13.72 -18.50
CA LYS A 76 -11.85 12.69 -19.01
C LYS A 76 -12.13 11.34 -18.35
N ASP A 77 -13.14 10.66 -18.87
CA ASP A 77 -13.43 9.28 -18.48
C ASP A 77 -12.53 8.32 -19.27
N GLY A 78 -11.98 7.33 -18.56
CA GLY A 78 -11.03 6.37 -19.06
C GLY A 78 -10.72 5.33 -17.99
N LYS A 79 -10.10 4.22 -18.39
CA LYS A 79 -9.81 3.11 -17.48
C LYS A 79 -8.64 3.48 -16.57
N VAL A 80 -8.81 3.36 -15.26
CA VAL A 80 -7.70 3.48 -14.30
C VAL A 80 -6.84 2.21 -14.39
N VAL A 81 -5.55 2.39 -14.65
CA VAL A 81 -4.59 1.31 -14.98
C VAL A 81 -3.34 1.31 -14.09
N GLY A 82 -3.24 2.28 -13.19
CA GLY A 82 -2.20 2.36 -12.18
C GLY A 82 -2.48 3.48 -11.19
N TYR A 83 -1.76 3.50 -10.08
CA TYR A 83 -1.85 4.56 -9.08
C TYR A 83 -0.51 4.84 -8.42
N VAL A 84 -0.40 6.02 -7.82
CA VAL A 84 0.47 6.26 -6.67
C VAL A 84 -0.39 6.88 -5.57
N ILE A 85 -0.33 6.29 -4.39
CA ILE A 85 -1.14 6.68 -3.24
C ILE A 85 -0.26 6.75 -2.02
N GLY A 86 -0.62 7.56 -1.05
CA GLY A 86 0.23 7.74 0.11
C GLY A 86 -0.19 8.91 0.97
N THR A 87 0.64 9.22 1.95
CA THR A 87 0.44 10.32 2.90
C THR A 87 1.72 11.14 3.02
N PRO A 88 1.63 12.47 3.20
CA PRO A 88 2.81 13.30 3.40
C PRO A 88 3.38 13.20 4.82
N ASP A 89 2.61 12.71 5.79
CA ASP A 89 3.05 12.53 7.18
C ASP A 89 2.32 11.34 7.82
N VAL A 90 3.06 10.24 8.07
CA VAL A 90 2.54 9.03 8.69
C VAL A 90 2.06 9.22 10.13
N HIS A 91 2.55 10.22 10.87
CA HIS A 91 2.08 10.50 12.23
C HIS A 91 0.72 11.18 12.21
N ALA A 92 0.54 12.21 11.38
CA ALA A 92 -0.76 12.82 11.14
C ALA A 92 -1.78 11.81 10.57
N PHE A 93 -1.32 10.96 9.65
CA PHE A 93 -2.11 9.86 9.09
C PHE A 93 -2.60 8.89 10.18
N ALA A 94 -1.71 8.43 11.05
CA ALA A 94 -2.05 7.53 12.16
C ALA A 94 -3.02 8.19 13.16
N ALA A 95 -2.88 9.50 13.42
CA ALA A 95 -3.80 10.24 14.27
C ALA A 95 -5.23 10.30 13.69
N CYS A 96 -5.37 10.32 12.36
CA CYS A 96 -6.66 10.28 11.67
C CYS A 96 -7.24 8.87 11.48
N TYR A 97 -6.48 7.82 11.79
CA TYR A 97 -6.85 6.43 11.50
C TYR A 97 -8.14 5.92 12.16
N PRO A 98 -8.58 6.40 13.35
CA PRO A 98 -9.90 6.04 13.90
C PRO A 98 -11.06 6.34 12.93
N ARG A 99 -10.92 7.34 12.06
CA ARG A 99 -11.90 7.64 11.00
C ARG A 99 -11.98 6.52 9.97
N TYR A 100 -10.84 6.01 9.52
CA TYR A 100 -10.78 4.89 8.58
C TYR A 100 -11.39 3.62 9.15
N ILE A 101 -11.09 3.29 10.42
CA ILE A 101 -11.69 2.15 11.11
C ILE A 101 -13.22 2.28 11.11
N LYS A 102 -13.73 3.44 11.52
CA LYS A 102 -15.17 3.70 11.63
C LYS A 102 -15.90 3.71 10.29
N GLU A 103 -15.36 4.41 9.30
CA GLU A 103 -16.03 4.68 8.03
C GLU A 103 -15.84 3.55 7.01
N VAL A 104 -14.71 2.84 7.05
CA VAL A 104 -14.36 1.79 6.08
C VAL A 104 -14.41 0.40 6.69
N LEU A 105 -13.60 0.11 7.71
CA LEU A 105 -13.50 -1.26 8.24
C LEU A 105 -14.75 -1.71 9.00
N GLN A 106 -15.49 -0.79 9.61
CA GLN A 106 -16.77 -1.05 10.27
C GLN A 106 -18.00 -0.87 9.36
N SER A 107 -17.79 -0.58 8.07
CA SER A 107 -18.88 -0.62 7.09
C SER A 107 -19.36 -2.07 6.88
N PRO A 108 -20.58 -2.28 6.34
CA PRO A 108 -21.08 -3.63 6.07
C PRO A 108 -20.12 -4.48 5.23
N GLN A 109 -19.51 -3.89 4.20
CA GLN A 109 -18.54 -4.59 3.35
C GLN A 109 -17.19 -4.77 4.08
N GLY A 110 -16.72 -3.76 4.81
CA GLY A 110 -15.48 -3.86 5.59
C GLY A 110 -15.50 -4.98 6.62
N LEU A 111 -16.65 -5.18 7.31
CA LEU A 111 -16.81 -6.27 8.28
C LEU A 111 -16.78 -7.67 7.64
N ILE A 112 -17.16 -7.79 6.37
CA ILE A 112 -17.08 -9.04 5.60
C ILE A 112 -15.65 -9.26 5.10
N ASP A 113 -15.03 -8.22 4.56
CA ASP A 113 -13.74 -8.33 3.90
C ASP A 113 -12.58 -8.44 4.89
N VAL A 114 -12.63 -7.64 5.96
CA VAL A 114 -11.63 -7.60 7.03
C VAL A 114 -12.37 -7.66 8.38
N PRO A 115 -12.75 -8.86 8.85
CA PRO A 115 -13.40 -9.01 10.14
C PRO A 115 -12.54 -8.42 11.28
N PRO A 116 -13.14 -7.73 12.27
CA PRO A 116 -12.40 -7.19 13.40
C PRO A 116 -11.59 -8.28 14.12
N PRO A 117 -10.31 -8.04 14.43
CA PRO A 117 -9.52 -9.00 15.19
C PRO A 117 -10.09 -9.14 16.61
N LYS A 118 -9.95 -10.34 17.19
CA LYS A 118 -10.42 -10.61 18.56
C LYS A 118 -9.64 -9.84 19.63
N GLN A 119 -8.40 -9.44 19.32
CA GLN A 119 -7.49 -8.73 20.22
C GLN A 119 -6.49 -7.88 19.42
N LEU A 120 -5.97 -6.83 20.06
CA LEU A 120 -4.91 -5.94 19.54
C LEU A 120 -3.77 -5.75 20.57
N ASP A 121 -3.61 -6.70 21.50
CA ASP A 121 -2.60 -6.67 22.55
C ASP A 121 -1.29 -7.33 22.09
N THR A 122 -1.36 -8.29 21.17
CA THR A 122 -0.19 -9.00 20.63
C THR A 122 -0.38 -9.25 19.14
N LEU A 123 0.61 -8.86 18.34
CA LEU A 123 0.58 -9.13 16.91
C LEU A 123 0.78 -10.63 16.65
N GLU A 124 -0.19 -11.25 15.99
CA GLU A 124 -0.11 -12.66 15.60
C GLU A 124 1.02 -12.88 14.58
N SER A 125 1.53 -14.10 14.52
CA SER A 125 2.58 -14.46 13.56
C SER A 125 2.14 -14.20 12.12
N TRP A 126 3.03 -13.64 11.30
CA TRP A 126 2.79 -13.32 9.89
C TRP A 126 2.30 -14.53 9.08
N PHE A 127 2.87 -15.70 9.37
CA PHE A 127 2.49 -16.97 8.77
C PHE A 127 1.78 -17.88 9.77
N LEU A 128 0.81 -18.64 9.29
CA LEU A 128 0.24 -19.74 10.05
C LEU A 128 1.29 -20.83 10.28
N PRO A 129 1.21 -21.58 11.41
CA PRO A 129 2.08 -22.73 11.62
C PRO A 129 2.01 -23.69 10.44
N SER A 130 3.18 -24.02 9.86
CA SER A 130 3.26 -24.96 8.74
C SER A 130 2.76 -26.35 9.18
N SER A 131 1.91 -26.99 8.38
CA SER A 131 1.40 -28.34 8.64
C SER A 131 2.42 -29.46 8.32
N GLY A 132 3.71 -29.15 8.20
CA GLY A 132 4.79 -30.13 8.05
C GLY A 132 5.05 -30.56 6.60
N GLY A 133 5.89 -29.79 5.90
CA GLY A 133 6.56 -30.26 4.69
C GLY A 133 7.77 -31.11 5.06
N LYS A 134 7.97 -32.26 4.39
CA LYS A 134 9.12 -33.15 4.63
C LYS A 134 10.48 -32.52 4.28
N THR A 135 10.48 -31.40 3.54
CA THR A 135 11.67 -30.62 3.18
C THR A 135 11.45 -29.13 3.45
N LYS A 136 12.55 -28.36 3.54
CA LYS A 136 12.49 -26.90 3.73
C LYS A 136 11.81 -26.19 2.55
N GLU A 137 12.04 -26.63 1.32
CA GLU A 137 11.37 -26.03 0.15
C GLU A 137 9.85 -26.31 0.17
N ALA A 138 9.44 -27.53 0.52
CA ALA A 138 8.02 -27.87 0.62
C ALA A 138 7.32 -27.13 1.77
N ALA A 139 8.02 -26.90 2.89
CA ALA A 139 7.49 -26.15 4.02
C ALA A 139 7.32 -24.66 3.69
N ALA A 140 8.26 -24.06 2.95
CA ALA A 140 8.15 -22.67 2.47
C ALA A 140 7.04 -22.51 1.42
N ALA A 141 6.91 -23.45 0.49
CA ALA A 141 5.85 -23.44 -0.53
C ALA A 141 4.43 -23.66 0.06
N ALA A 142 4.34 -24.30 1.24
CA ALA A 142 3.08 -24.52 1.95
C ALA A 142 2.75 -23.42 2.98
N GLN A 143 3.60 -22.39 3.07
CA GLN A 143 3.44 -21.36 4.09
C GLN A 143 2.26 -20.46 3.74
N ARG A 144 1.29 -20.37 4.65
CA ARG A 144 0.07 -19.59 4.47
C ARG A 144 0.13 -18.35 5.35
N LEU A 145 -0.32 -17.22 4.81
CA LEU A 145 -0.47 -16.00 5.60
C LEU A 145 -1.52 -16.19 6.68
N ASN A 146 -1.31 -15.52 7.80
CA ASN A 146 -2.25 -15.50 8.90
C ASN A 146 -3.26 -14.34 8.70
N PRO A 147 -4.53 -14.62 8.35
CA PRO A 147 -5.52 -13.57 8.15
C PRO A 147 -5.81 -12.78 9.44
N VAL A 148 -5.57 -13.36 10.63
CA VAL A 148 -5.72 -12.62 11.89
C VAL A 148 -4.63 -11.54 12.00
N CYS A 149 -3.38 -11.87 11.66
CA CYS A 149 -2.28 -10.88 11.60
C CYS A 149 -2.60 -9.76 10.60
N LEU A 150 -3.13 -10.10 9.41
CA LEU A 150 -3.53 -9.11 8.41
C LEU A 150 -4.66 -8.19 8.91
N ALA A 151 -5.66 -8.74 9.59
CA ALA A 151 -6.72 -7.94 10.19
C ALA A 151 -6.16 -7.02 11.28
N GLN A 152 -5.26 -7.52 12.12
CA GLN A 152 -4.59 -6.71 13.14
C GLN A 152 -3.82 -5.52 12.55
N LEU A 153 -3.10 -5.73 11.44
CA LEU A 153 -2.43 -4.65 10.73
C LEU A 153 -3.44 -3.63 10.15
N ALA A 154 -4.56 -4.10 9.58
CA ALA A 154 -5.60 -3.21 9.06
C ALA A 154 -6.20 -2.31 10.16
N TYR A 155 -6.36 -2.83 11.40
CA TYR A 155 -6.96 -2.11 12.52
C TYR A 155 -5.96 -1.34 13.41
N ASN A 156 -4.65 -1.48 13.18
CA ASN A 156 -3.63 -0.87 14.04
C ASN A 156 -2.56 -0.10 13.24
N PRO A 157 -2.66 1.24 13.14
CA PRO A 157 -1.70 2.05 12.39
C PRO A 157 -0.30 2.03 13.02
N GLN A 158 -0.18 1.74 14.31
CA GLN A 158 1.12 1.65 14.97
C GLN A 158 1.94 0.49 14.37
N TRP A 159 1.31 -0.66 14.18
CA TRP A 159 1.96 -1.83 13.59
C TRP A 159 2.15 -1.67 12.08
N LEU A 160 1.13 -1.14 11.40
CA LEU A 160 1.15 -0.99 9.95
C LEU A 160 2.21 0.02 9.50
N VAL A 161 2.15 1.27 9.98
CA VAL A 161 2.93 2.38 9.43
C VAL A 161 3.97 2.99 10.36
N LEU A 162 3.87 2.87 11.69
CA LEU A 162 4.77 3.61 12.60
C LEU A 162 5.96 2.83 13.19
N SER A 163 5.76 1.62 13.72
CA SER A 163 6.82 0.91 14.44
C SER A 163 6.86 -0.60 14.29
N GLY A 164 5.76 -1.25 13.90
CA GLY A 164 5.65 -2.71 14.12
C GLY A 164 5.38 -3.04 15.60
N PRO A 165 5.34 -4.33 15.99
CA PRO A 165 5.03 -4.74 17.36
C PRO A 165 6.10 -4.27 18.36
N GLU A 166 5.68 -3.89 19.56
CA GLU A 166 6.60 -3.52 20.65
C GLU A 166 7.52 -4.69 21.02
N GLY A 167 8.81 -4.41 21.20
CA GLY A 167 9.86 -5.40 21.39
C GLY A 167 10.22 -6.19 20.13
N GLY A 168 9.65 -5.85 18.97
CA GLY A 168 9.96 -6.48 17.69
C GLY A 168 11.39 -6.19 17.22
N PRO A 169 11.98 -7.09 16.42
CA PRO A 169 13.40 -7.00 16.03
C PRO A 169 13.72 -5.75 15.17
N ALA A 170 12.70 -5.15 14.55
CA ALA A 170 12.86 -4.00 13.68
C ALA A 170 12.25 -2.71 14.27
N GLU A 171 11.68 -2.75 15.49
CA GLU A 171 10.86 -1.68 16.04
C GLU A 171 11.60 -0.33 16.09
N ALA A 172 12.78 -0.32 16.72
CA ALA A 172 13.58 0.89 16.87
C ALA A 172 14.00 1.49 15.53
N ARG A 173 14.35 0.63 14.54
CA ARG A 173 14.76 1.08 13.21
C ARG A 173 13.58 1.59 12.39
N LYS A 174 12.40 0.97 12.51
CA LYS A 174 11.18 1.47 11.86
C LYS A 174 10.78 2.84 12.41
N LYS A 175 10.82 3.01 13.74
CA LYS A 175 10.59 4.32 14.40
C LYS A 175 11.53 5.40 13.89
N GLU A 176 12.83 5.13 13.88
CA GLU A 176 13.84 6.07 13.34
C GLU A 176 13.54 6.46 11.88
N MET A 177 13.20 5.47 11.04
CA MET A 177 12.88 5.71 9.64
C MET A 177 11.68 6.65 9.50
N VAL A 178 10.58 6.36 10.19
CA VAL A 178 9.34 7.14 10.01
C VAL A 178 9.38 8.50 10.68
N GLU A 179 10.13 8.66 11.76
CA GLU A 179 10.37 9.98 12.37
C GLU A 179 11.21 10.88 11.44
N THR A 180 12.10 10.27 10.65
CA THR A 180 13.03 10.97 9.76
C THR A 180 12.45 11.21 8.37
N TRP A 181 11.80 10.22 7.75
CA TRP A 181 11.16 10.31 6.42
C TRP A 181 9.67 10.05 6.59
N ARG A 182 8.88 11.09 6.84
CA ARG A 182 7.49 10.94 7.29
C ARG A 182 6.50 10.71 6.17
N ALA A 183 6.81 11.09 4.94
CA ALA A 183 5.94 10.77 3.82
C ALA A 183 6.05 9.28 3.49
N MET A 184 4.95 8.63 3.12
CA MET A 184 4.92 7.22 2.72
C MET A 184 4.09 7.04 1.45
N LEU A 185 4.53 6.18 0.54
CA LEU A 185 3.77 5.86 -0.68
C LEU A 185 3.65 4.35 -0.95
N HIS A 186 2.62 4.01 -1.72
CA HIS A 186 2.47 2.79 -2.50
C HIS A 186 2.24 3.15 -3.96
N ILE A 187 2.80 2.35 -4.89
CA ILE A 187 2.67 2.56 -6.33
C ILE A 187 2.53 1.21 -7.02
N ASP A 188 1.50 1.08 -7.83
CA ASP A 188 1.20 -0.14 -8.57
C ASP A 188 0.66 0.20 -9.95
N LEU A 189 1.06 -0.58 -10.95
CA LEU A 189 0.62 -0.47 -12.33
C LEU A 189 0.30 -1.87 -12.83
N LEU A 190 -0.79 -2.01 -13.59
CA LEU A 190 -1.07 -3.24 -14.33
C LEU A 190 0.10 -3.57 -15.26
N ASP A 191 0.33 -4.86 -15.52
CA ASP A 191 1.51 -5.36 -16.22
C ASP A 191 1.70 -4.70 -17.60
N GLU A 192 0.62 -4.43 -18.34
CA GLU A 192 0.69 -3.80 -19.65
C GLU A 192 1.15 -2.32 -19.58
N TRP A 193 1.17 -1.71 -18.41
CA TRP A 193 1.53 -0.32 -18.16
C TRP A 193 2.92 -0.14 -17.53
N GLN A 194 3.56 -1.23 -17.15
CA GLN A 194 4.93 -1.25 -16.62
C GLN A 194 5.96 -1.02 -17.74
N GLY A 195 7.18 -0.62 -17.36
CA GLY A 195 8.30 -0.40 -18.30
C GLY A 195 8.16 0.80 -19.24
N LYS A 196 7.05 1.54 -19.20
CA LYS A 196 6.73 2.67 -20.09
C LYS A 196 7.06 4.06 -19.51
N GLY A 197 7.77 4.12 -18.38
CA GLY A 197 8.15 5.36 -17.70
C GLY A 197 7.06 5.99 -16.81
N TRP A 198 5.85 5.43 -16.79
CA TRP A 198 4.75 5.94 -15.95
C TRP A 198 5.02 5.87 -14.45
N GLY A 199 5.73 4.83 -13.99
CA GLY A 199 6.09 4.72 -12.57
C GLY A 199 6.90 5.93 -12.05
N ARG A 200 7.87 6.40 -12.85
CA ARG A 200 8.65 7.62 -12.53
C ARG A 200 7.74 8.85 -12.46
N LYS A 201 6.89 9.04 -13.47
CA LYS A 201 5.97 10.19 -13.54
C LYS A 201 4.99 10.22 -12.36
N LEU A 202 4.44 9.07 -11.98
CA LEU A 202 3.59 8.95 -10.80
C LEU A 202 4.34 9.36 -9.53
N ILE A 203 5.53 8.81 -9.27
CA ILE A 203 6.33 9.19 -8.09
C ILE A 203 6.66 10.69 -8.10
N GLU A 204 6.99 11.28 -9.24
CA GLU A 204 7.24 12.74 -9.34
C GLU A 204 6.00 13.57 -8.96
N ARG A 205 4.80 13.14 -9.38
CA ARG A 205 3.54 13.79 -8.99
C ARG A 205 3.27 13.67 -7.49
N PHE A 206 3.51 12.49 -6.91
CA PHE A 206 3.41 12.30 -5.45
C PHE A 206 4.37 13.22 -4.69
N VAL A 207 5.64 13.27 -5.10
CA VAL A 207 6.67 14.11 -4.45
C VAL A 207 6.32 15.60 -4.52
N GLU A 208 5.83 16.07 -5.66
CA GLU A 208 5.34 17.44 -5.81
C GLU A 208 4.20 17.73 -4.83
N ALA A 209 3.21 16.83 -4.75
CA ALA A 209 2.08 16.96 -3.83
C ALA A 209 2.51 16.98 -2.36
N VAL A 210 3.48 16.14 -1.97
CA VAL A 210 4.07 16.14 -0.62
C VAL A 210 4.72 17.49 -0.31
N ARG A 211 5.59 18.00 -1.21
CA ARG A 211 6.28 19.29 -1.02
C ARG A 211 5.32 20.47 -0.89
N THR A 212 4.18 20.44 -1.60
CA THR A 212 3.19 21.53 -1.57
C THR A 212 2.07 21.32 -0.54
N SER A 213 2.06 20.21 0.19
CA SER A 213 0.97 19.86 1.12
C SER A 213 0.91 20.73 2.38
N GLY A 214 2.03 21.35 2.75
CA GLY A 214 2.19 22.04 4.03
C GLY A 214 2.34 21.11 5.25
N ALA A 215 2.34 19.79 5.06
CA ALA A 215 2.58 18.81 6.12
C ALA A 215 4.06 18.65 6.44
N ASP A 216 4.36 18.10 7.62
CA ASP A 216 5.72 17.76 8.04
C ASP A 216 6.12 16.39 7.46
N TYR A 217 6.72 16.40 6.27
CA TYR A 217 7.27 15.20 5.65
C TYR A 217 8.66 14.82 6.18
N GLY A 218 9.15 15.48 7.23
CA GLY A 218 10.50 15.30 7.74
C GLY A 218 11.54 15.60 6.65
N ARG A 219 12.45 14.66 6.43
CA ARG A 219 13.46 14.71 5.37
C ARG A 219 12.96 14.20 4.01
N GLY A 220 11.80 13.55 3.95
CA GLY A 220 11.24 13.05 2.69
C GLY A 220 10.37 11.81 2.82
N VAL A 221 10.53 10.89 1.86
CA VAL A 221 9.62 9.75 1.65
C VAL A 221 10.26 8.43 2.06
N ASN A 222 9.51 7.56 2.74
CA ASN A 222 9.81 6.15 2.95
C ASN A 222 8.84 5.24 2.17
N LEU A 223 9.24 4.00 1.91
CA LEU A 223 8.36 2.94 1.43
C LEU A 223 8.90 1.56 1.83
N GLY A 224 8.01 0.57 1.81
CA GLY A 224 8.36 -0.84 1.99
C GLY A 224 8.19 -1.64 0.71
N VAL A 225 9.13 -2.54 0.43
CA VAL A 225 9.07 -3.53 -0.64
C VAL A 225 9.01 -4.91 -0.01
N ALA A 226 8.05 -5.73 -0.41
CA ALA A 226 7.96 -7.12 0.04
C ALA A 226 9.25 -7.89 -0.35
N GLY A 227 9.75 -8.77 0.52
CA GLY A 227 10.97 -9.54 0.26
C GLY A 227 10.93 -10.44 -0.99
N GLU A 228 9.73 -10.75 -1.48
CA GLU A 228 9.47 -11.49 -2.72
C GLU A 228 9.62 -10.63 -3.99
N ASN A 229 9.69 -9.30 -3.85
CA ASN A 229 9.75 -8.33 -4.96
C ASN A 229 11.07 -7.52 -4.97
N LYS A 230 12.20 -8.12 -4.56
CA LYS A 230 13.48 -7.39 -4.50
C LYS A 230 13.96 -6.85 -5.85
N GLN A 231 13.47 -7.38 -6.97
CA GLN A 231 13.76 -6.87 -8.31
C GLN A 231 13.34 -5.40 -8.51
N VAL A 232 12.29 -4.94 -7.82
CA VAL A 232 11.80 -3.56 -7.96
C VAL A 232 12.71 -2.53 -7.27
N VAL A 233 13.61 -2.95 -6.38
CA VAL A 233 14.56 -2.05 -5.68
C VAL A 233 15.36 -1.21 -6.67
N LYS A 234 15.81 -1.81 -7.79
CA LYS A 234 16.53 -1.10 -8.85
C LYS A 234 15.70 -0.02 -9.54
N PHE A 235 14.37 -0.16 -9.59
CA PHE A 235 13.49 0.89 -10.09
C PHE A 235 13.49 2.07 -9.12
N TYR A 236 13.34 1.82 -7.82
CA TYR A 236 13.34 2.85 -6.79
C TYR A 236 14.67 3.60 -6.68
N GLU A 237 15.81 2.90 -6.80
CA GLU A 237 17.14 3.51 -6.87
C GLU A 237 17.25 4.52 -8.02
N LYS A 238 16.76 4.16 -9.21
CA LYS A 238 16.76 5.03 -10.41
C LYS A 238 15.89 6.28 -10.27
N VAL A 239 14.99 6.32 -9.29
CA VAL A 239 14.13 7.47 -8.98
C VAL A 239 14.48 8.11 -7.62
N GLY A 240 15.69 7.85 -7.11
CA GLY A 240 16.29 8.60 -6.01
C GLY A 240 16.08 8.02 -4.61
N PHE A 241 15.50 6.82 -4.50
CA PHE A 241 15.46 6.11 -3.22
C PHE A 241 16.78 5.38 -2.96
N ARG A 242 17.04 5.09 -1.69
CA ARG A 242 18.12 4.20 -1.23
C ARG A 242 17.57 3.23 -0.19
N VAL A 243 18.20 2.07 -0.05
CA VAL A 243 17.85 1.12 1.00
C VAL A 243 18.09 1.73 2.38
N PHE A 244 17.16 1.47 3.31
CA PHE A 244 17.31 1.74 4.73
C PHE A 244 17.34 0.40 5.48
N GLU A 245 18.47 0.12 6.15
CA GLU A 245 18.70 -1.15 6.83
C GLU A 245 17.78 -1.35 8.05
N GLY A 246 17.26 -2.57 8.20
CA GLY A 246 16.39 -3.01 9.30
C GLY A 246 15.14 -3.74 8.81
N GLY A 247 14.68 -3.47 7.59
CA GLY A 247 13.45 -4.09 7.05
C GLY A 247 13.57 -5.59 6.82
N GLU A 248 14.78 -6.10 6.63
CA GLU A 248 15.07 -7.52 6.44
C GLU A 248 14.68 -8.36 7.65
N ALA A 249 14.68 -7.78 8.86
CA ALA A 249 14.21 -8.44 10.07
C ALA A 249 12.70 -8.72 10.06
N GLU A 250 11.94 -8.01 9.21
CA GLU A 250 10.51 -8.24 8.94
C GLU A 250 10.27 -8.90 7.57
N GLY A 251 11.33 -9.38 6.89
CA GLY A 251 11.22 -9.97 5.56
C GLY A 251 10.95 -8.96 4.45
N ASN A 252 11.18 -7.67 4.69
CA ASN A 252 10.96 -6.58 3.75
C ASN A 252 12.27 -5.90 3.34
N VAL A 253 12.20 -4.99 2.36
CA VAL A 253 13.24 -4.01 2.08
C VAL A 253 12.63 -2.64 2.28
N TRP A 254 13.16 -1.85 3.21
CA TRP A 254 12.74 -0.46 3.37
C TRP A 254 13.61 0.45 2.52
N MET A 255 12.99 1.49 1.97
CA MET A 255 13.68 2.46 1.15
C MET A 255 13.26 3.88 1.51
N VAL A 256 14.20 4.81 1.40
CA VAL A 256 13.99 6.23 1.74
C VAL A 256 14.54 7.15 0.66
N ARG A 257 13.89 8.31 0.46
CA ARG A 257 14.27 9.36 -0.49
C ARG A 257 14.16 10.72 0.18
N ASP A 258 15.21 11.52 0.06
CA ASP A 258 15.20 12.90 0.57
C ASP A 258 14.44 13.81 -0.41
N LEU A 259 13.66 14.76 0.11
CA LEU A 259 12.82 15.70 -0.66
C LEU A 259 13.25 17.16 -0.51
#